data_AF-A0A947CQE2-F1
#
_entry.id   AF-A0A947CQE2-F1
#
_cell.length_a   1.000
_cell.length_b   1.000
_cell.length_c   1.000
_cell.angle_alpha   90.00
_cell.angle_beta   90.00
_cell.angle_gamma   90.00
#
_symmetry.space_group_name_H-M   'P 1'
#
loop_
_entity.id
_entity.type
_entity.pdbx_description
1 polymer ?
#
loop_
_entity_poly.entity_id
_entity_poly.type
_entity_poly.pdbx_seq_one_letter_code
_entity_poly.pdbx_strand_id
1 'polypeptide(L)'
;MGLLGGTGLARTSAMLPESRPRVRPVVVLLSLGVIGAAVMIGYAWLSPGESKTNEARSGLKRMYDLARQHYLDHGSFPPAEAGPTPPLGACCEHEEGCPEDAADWQAPEWKALGFRSRAQYYSFEYQPTQTADGRPGFVVRAFGDLDCDGEYSTYRMVGEVNPDYAR
;
A
#
# COMPACT_ATOMS: atom_id res chain seq x y z
N MET A 1 57.06 67.66 -50.62
CA MET A 1 56.56 67.98 -51.97
C MET A 1 55.95 66.71 -52.53
N GLY A 2 54.66 66.70 -52.86
CA GLY A 2 53.99 65.57 -53.52
C GLY A 2 52.89 64.89 -52.68
N LEU A 3 51.64 65.20 -53.04
CA LEU A 3 50.37 64.65 -52.56
C LEU A 3 50.04 63.25 -53.10
N LEU A 4 48.97 62.68 -52.52
CA LEU A 4 47.98 61.69 -53.00
C LEU A 4 47.96 60.46 -52.07
N GLY A 5 46.91 60.14 -51.32
CA GLY A 5 45.48 60.13 -51.66
C GLY A 5 45.04 58.67 -51.80
N GLY A 6 44.25 58.14 -50.87
CA GLY A 6 43.81 56.74 -50.93
C GLY A 6 42.96 56.28 -49.74
N THR A 7 41.64 56.44 -49.89
CA THR A 7 40.56 55.93 -49.03
C THR A 7 40.41 54.40 -49.12
N GLY A 8 40.03 53.71 -48.04
CA GLY A 8 39.71 52.28 -48.13
C GLY A 8 39.17 51.60 -46.85
N LEU A 9 37.88 51.81 -46.59
CA LEU A 9 36.88 50.85 -46.06
C LEU A 9 37.14 50.11 -44.73
N ALA A 10 36.42 50.56 -43.69
CA ALA A 10 36.14 49.81 -42.48
C ALA A 10 35.23 48.61 -42.78
N ARG A 11 35.66 47.42 -42.37
CA ARG A 11 34.92 46.15 -42.50
C ARG A 11 34.08 45.94 -41.24
N THR A 12 32.82 46.37 -41.26
CA THR A 12 31.84 46.06 -40.21
C THR A 12 31.43 44.59 -40.30
N SER A 13 31.82 43.80 -39.31
CA SER A 13 31.31 42.45 -39.06
C SER A 13 29.81 42.53 -38.76
N ALA A 14 28.98 42.00 -39.67
CA ALA A 14 27.55 41.86 -39.45
C ALA A 14 27.30 40.68 -38.49
N MET A 15 26.85 41.00 -37.28
CA MET A 15 26.32 40.07 -36.29
C MET A 15 24.97 39.55 -36.81
N LEU A 16 24.84 38.26 -37.09
CA LEU A 16 23.57 37.66 -37.51
C LEU A 16 22.61 37.61 -36.31
N PRO A 17 21.34 38.04 -36.45
CA PRO A 17 20.37 37.99 -35.37
C PRO A 17 19.88 36.55 -35.12
N GLU A 18 20.03 36.08 -33.89
CA GLU A 18 19.48 34.80 -33.43
C GLU A 18 17.94 34.86 -33.41
N SER A 19 17.30 34.18 -34.37
CA SER A 19 15.85 34.09 -34.47
C SER A 19 15.28 33.22 -33.36
N ARG A 20 14.80 33.83 -32.26
CA ARG A 20 14.05 33.09 -31.24
C ARG A 20 12.67 32.72 -31.78
N PRO A 21 12.33 31.42 -31.94
CA PRO A 21 11.00 31.04 -32.38
C PRO A 21 9.96 31.47 -31.36
N ARG A 22 8.98 32.30 -31.78
CA ARG A 22 7.84 32.68 -30.95
C ARG A 22 6.87 31.49 -30.87
N VAL A 23 7.09 30.60 -29.92
CA VAL A 23 6.09 29.59 -29.55
C VAL A 23 4.84 30.30 -29.06
N ARG A 24 3.72 30.09 -29.75
CA ARG A 24 2.42 30.67 -29.37
C ARG A 24 1.96 29.99 -28.07
N PRO A 25 1.52 30.75 -27.04
CA PRO A 25 1.16 30.18 -25.74
C PRO A 25 0.06 29.10 -25.84
N VAL A 26 -0.81 29.19 -26.85
CA VAL A 26 -1.83 28.16 -27.15
C VAL A 26 -1.23 26.79 -27.47
N VAL A 27 -0.07 26.73 -28.13
CA VAL A 27 0.60 25.45 -28.48
C VAL A 27 1.16 24.78 -27.23
N VAL A 28 1.66 25.56 -26.26
CA VAL A 28 2.18 25.05 -24.99
C VAL A 28 1.06 24.50 -24.10
N LEU A 29 -0.11 25.15 -24.10
CA LEU A 29 -1.26 24.69 -23.32
C LEU A 29 -1.85 23.38 -23.88
N LEU A 30 -1.89 23.24 -25.20
CA LEU A 30 -2.39 22.01 -25.84
C LEU A 30 -1.47 20.81 -25.60
N SER A 31 -0.14 20.99 -25.65
CA SER A 31 0.79 19.90 -25.39
C SER A 31 0.76 19.44 -23.92
N LEU A 32 0.65 20.36 -22.96
CA LEU A 32 0.52 20.01 -21.55
C LEU A 32 -0.77 19.24 -21.25
N GLY A 33 -1.89 19.59 -21.89
CA GLY A 33 -3.16 18.86 -21.73
C GLY A 33 -3.08 17.40 -22.21
N VAL A 34 -2.42 17.15 -23.34
CA VAL A 34 -2.24 15.79 -23.89
C VAL A 34 -1.33 14.95 -23.01
N ILE A 35 -0.23 15.53 -22.50
CA ILE A 35 0.70 14.82 -21.59
C ILE A 35 -0.02 14.45 -20.29
N GLY A 36 -0.81 15.37 -19.72
CA GLY A 36 -1.59 15.09 -18.50
C GLY A 36 -2.56 13.93 -18.65
N ALA A 37 -3.30 13.85 -19.76
CA ALA A 37 -4.25 12.77 -20.00
C ALA A 37 -3.59 11.39 -20.17
N ALA A 38 -2.44 11.34 -20.86
CA ALA A 38 -1.70 10.09 -21.07
C ALA A 38 -1.15 9.51 -19.75
N VAL A 39 -0.67 10.36 -18.84
CA VAL A 39 -0.19 9.95 -17.52
C VAL A 39 -1.32 9.38 -16.66
N MET A 40 -2.50 9.99 -16.69
CA MET A 40 -3.66 9.52 -15.91
C MET A 40 -4.20 8.18 -16.40
N ILE A 41 -4.26 7.97 -17.72
CA ILE A 41 -4.65 6.67 -18.29
C ILE A 41 -3.60 5.61 -17.95
N GLY A 42 -2.31 5.91 -18.08
CA GLY A 42 -1.25 4.97 -17.68
C GLY A 42 -1.40 4.50 -16.23
N TYR A 43 -1.63 5.41 -15.29
CA TYR A 43 -1.75 5.07 -13.86
C TYR A 43 -2.94 4.16 -13.55
N ALA A 44 -4.09 4.37 -14.20
CA ALA A 44 -5.28 3.54 -13.99
C ALA A 44 -5.11 2.10 -14.51
N TRP A 45 -4.32 1.89 -15.57
CA TRP A 45 -4.08 0.57 -16.16
C TRP A 45 -2.84 -0.14 -15.59
N LEU A 46 -1.92 0.61 -14.99
CA LEU A 46 -0.71 0.09 -14.33
C LEU A 46 -0.88 -0.11 -12.82
N SER A 47 -2.07 0.14 -12.27
CA SER A 47 -2.38 -0.20 -10.89
C SER A 47 -2.28 -1.72 -10.74
N PRO A 48 -1.23 -2.25 -10.09
CA PRO A 48 -1.09 -3.69 -9.91
C PRO A 48 -2.26 -4.15 -9.06
N GLY A 49 -2.90 -5.27 -9.42
CA GLY A 49 -3.77 -5.98 -8.48
C GLY A 49 -3.04 -6.13 -7.14
N GLU A 50 -3.74 -5.96 -6.03
CA GLU A 50 -3.13 -6.11 -4.71
C GLU A 50 -2.36 -7.44 -4.69
N SER A 51 -1.04 -7.39 -4.50
CA SER A 51 -0.27 -8.63 -4.47
C SER A 51 -0.82 -9.50 -3.35
N LYS A 52 -0.94 -10.82 -3.56
CA LYS A 52 -1.43 -11.77 -2.54
C LYS A 52 -0.80 -11.48 -1.16
N THR A 53 0.50 -11.17 -1.15
CA THR A 53 1.25 -10.75 0.06
C THR A 53 0.75 -9.46 0.73
N ASN A 54 0.25 -8.48 -0.02
CA ASN A 54 -0.29 -7.23 0.54
C ASN A 54 -1.56 -7.47 1.35
N GLU A 55 -2.40 -8.44 0.97
CA GLU A 55 -3.58 -8.82 1.74
C GLU A 55 -3.17 -9.28 3.15
N ALA A 56 -2.26 -10.25 3.24
CA ALA A 56 -1.76 -10.75 4.53
C ALA A 56 -1.14 -9.63 5.38
N ARG A 57 -0.26 -8.80 4.77
CA ARG A 57 0.42 -7.72 5.50
C ARG A 57 -0.54 -6.65 6.01
N SER A 58 -1.47 -6.21 5.17
CA SER A 58 -2.43 -5.16 5.52
C SER A 58 -3.47 -5.65 6.53
N GLY A 59 -3.95 -6.89 6.38
CA GLY A 59 -4.87 -7.54 7.31
C GLY A 59 -4.25 -7.69 8.69
N LEU A 60 -3.05 -8.27 8.78
CA LEU A 60 -2.33 -8.42 10.05
C LEU A 60 -2.02 -7.08 10.71
N LYS A 61 -1.60 -6.07 9.94
CA LYS A 61 -1.37 -4.73 10.47
C LYS A 61 -2.66 -4.15 11.06
N ARG A 62 -3.80 -4.30 10.38
CA ARG A 62 -5.08 -3.83 10.88
C ARG A 62 -5.49 -4.56 12.17
N MET A 63 -5.34 -5.88 12.24
CA MET A 63 -5.61 -6.64 13.47
C MET A 63 -4.73 -6.18 14.63
N TYR A 64 -3.43 -5.94 14.38
CA TYR A 64 -2.50 -5.41 15.37
C TYR A 64 -2.93 -4.04 15.87
N ASP A 65 -3.24 -3.10 14.96
CA ASP A 65 -3.66 -1.75 15.29
C ASP A 65 -4.97 -1.76 16.11
N LEU A 66 -5.91 -2.64 15.76
CA LEU A 66 -7.18 -2.82 16.49
C LEU A 66 -6.98 -3.42 17.89
N ALA A 67 -6.14 -4.45 18.02
CA ALA A 67 -5.81 -5.02 19.33
C ALA A 67 -5.12 -3.99 20.24
N ARG A 68 -4.19 -3.21 19.67
CA ARG A 68 -3.55 -2.08 20.35
C ARG A 68 -4.59 -1.03 20.77
N GLN A 69 -5.49 -0.63 19.87
CA GLN A 69 -6.53 0.34 20.18
C GLN A 69 -7.45 -0.16 21.30
N HIS A 70 -7.87 -1.43 21.25
CA HIS A 70 -8.68 -2.04 22.30
C HIS A 70 -7.99 -2.00 23.67
N TYR A 71 -6.67 -2.24 23.71
CA TYR A 71 -5.88 -2.12 24.94
C TYR A 71 -5.84 -0.68 25.47
N LEU A 72 -5.66 0.31 24.59
CA LEU A 72 -5.67 1.72 24.98
C LEU A 72 -7.04 2.15 25.55
N ASP A 73 -8.12 1.60 25.02
CA ASP A 73 -9.49 1.97 25.42
C ASP A 73 -9.98 1.23 26.68
N HIS A 74 -9.59 -0.03 26.86
CA HIS A 74 -10.13 -0.91 27.91
C HIS A 74 -9.09 -1.38 28.95
N GLY A 75 -7.80 -1.15 28.72
CA GLY A 75 -6.71 -1.64 29.59
C GLY A 75 -6.41 -3.13 29.43
N SER A 76 -7.05 -3.82 28.49
CA SER A 76 -6.81 -5.24 28.18
C SER A 76 -6.94 -5.53 26.69
N PHE A 77 -6.26 -6.58 26.20
CA PHE A 77 -6.52 -7.10 24.86
C PHE A 77 -7.85 -7.86 24.81
N PRO A 78 -8.47 -8.03 23.63
CA PRO A 78 -9.61 -8.92 23.48
C PRO A 78 -9.27 -10.33 23.99
N PRO A 79 -10.06 -10.90 24.92
CA PRO A 79 -9.72 -12.16 25.59
C PRO A 79 -10.08 -13.41 24.78
N ALA A 80 -10.90 -13.26 23.74
CA ALA A 80 -11.37 -14.38 22.94
C ALA A 80 -10.44 -14.63 21.73
N GLU A 81 -10.10 -15.89 21.52
CA GLU A 81 -9.44 -16.36 20.30
C GLU A 81 -10.42 -16.31 19.13
N ALA A 82 -9.96 -15.91 17.95
CA ALA A 82 -10.78 -15.81 16.74
C ALA A 82 -10.09 -16.46 15.56
N GLY A 83 -10.86 -17.13 14.71
CA GLY A 83 -10.38 -17.78 13.49
C GLY A 83 -9.73 -19.15 13.70
N PRO A 84 -9.06 -19.70 12.66
CA PRO A 84 -8.86 -19.10 11.33
C PRO A 84 -10.17 -18.82 10.58
N THR A 85 -10.31 -17.63 10.00
CA THR A 85 -11.50 -17.19 9.25
C THR A 85 -11.11 -16.53 7.92
N PRO A 86 -11.65 -16.99 6.77
CA PRO A 86 -12.46 -18.20 6.59
C PRO A 86 -11.73 -19.48 7.05
N PRO A 87 -12.41 -20.64 7.20
CA PRO A 87 -11.74 -21.88 7.56
C PRO A 87 -10.59 -22.21 6.60
N LEU A 88 -9.52 -22.82 7.12
CA LEU A 88 -8.36 -23.21 6.31
C LEU A 88 -8.80 -24.15 5.16
N GLY A 89 -8.28 -23.89 3.97
CA GLY A 89 -8.63 -24.64 2.75
C GLY A 89 -9.89 -24.17 2.02
N ALA A 90 -10.78 -23.41 2.68
CA ALA A 90 -12.01 -22.90 2.05
C ALA A 90 -11.71 -22.03 0.81
N CYS A 91 -10.59 -21.31 0.83
CA CYS A 91 -10.17 -20.46 -0.29
C CYS A 91 -9.79 -21.24 -1.56
N CYS A 92 -9.47 -22.52 -1.43
CA CYS A 92 -9.11 -23.40 -2.53
C CYS A 92 -10.30 -24.15 -3.13
N GLU A 93 -11.49 -24.06 -2.50
CA GLU A 93 -12.72 -24.63 -3.04
C GLU A 93 -13.30 -23.79 -4.20
N HIS A 94 -12.75 -22.59 -4.42
CA HIS A 94 -13.26 -21.60 -5.36
C HIS A 94 -12.15 -21.06 -6.27
N GLU A 95 -12.42 -20.97 -7.57
CA GLU A 95 -11.45 -20.50 -8.58
C GLU A 95 -11.02 -19.03 -8.37
N GLU A 96 -11.86 -18.22 -7.73
CA GLU A 96 -11.63 -16.79 -7.50
C GLU A 96 -11.00 -16.47 -6.13
N GLY A 97 -10.69 -17.49 -5.31
CA GLY A 97 -10.21 -17.35 -3.93
C GLY A 97 -11.31 -17.48 -2.89
N CYS A 98 -11.06 -17.07 -1.65
CA CYS A 98 -12.03 -17.21 -0.56
C CYS A 98 -13.35 -16.48 -0.89
N PRO A 99 -14.51 -17.10 -0.62
CA PRO A 99 -15.79 -16.45 -0.79
C PRO A 99 -15.90 -15.28 0.19
N GLU A 100 -16.30 -14.10 -0.31
CA GLU A 100 -16.59 -12.95 0.55
C GLU A 100 -17.89 -13.20 1.33
N ASP A 101 -17.80 -13.89 2.48
CA ASP A 101 -18.92 -14.02 3.40
C ASP A 101 -18.77 -13.07 4.60
N ALA A 102 -19.66 -12.07 4.67
CA ALA A 102 -19.70 -11.15 5.81
C ALA A 102 -20.16 -11.83 7.11
N ALA A 103 -20.82 -12.99 7.04
CA ALA A 103 -21.29 -13.78 8.18
C ALA A 103 -20.13 -14.39 8.97
N ASP A 104 -19.06 -14.79 8.29
CA ASP A 104 -17.84 -15.34 8.89
C ASP A 104 -17.21 -14.39 9.92
N TRP A 105 -17.36 -13.09 9.70
CA TRP A 105 -16.83 -12.03 10.57
C TRP A 105 -17.84 -11.55 11.63
N GLN A 106 -19.02 -12.18 11.75
CA GLN A 106 -20.03 -11.82 12.75
C GLN A 106 -19.83 -12.49 14.10
N ALA A 107 -18.88 -13.42 14.20
CA ALA A 107 -18.55 -14.10 15.44
C ALA A 107 -18.21 -13.07 16.54
N PRO A 108 -18.67 -13.27 17.80
CA PRO A 108 -18.44 -12.33 18.90
C PRO A 108 -16.96 -11.95 19.09
N GLU A 109 -16.05 -12.86 18.76
CA GLU A 109 -14.61 -12.73 18.90
C GLU A 109 -14.05 -11.73 17.87
N TRP A 110 -14.48 -11.83 16.61
CA TRP A 110 -14.16 -10.85 15.57
C TRP A 110 -14.76 -9.47 15.88
N LYS A 111 -15.98 -9.44 16.43
CA LYS A 111 -16.64 -8.20 16.87
C LYS A 111 -15.91 -7.53 18.03
N ALA A 112 -15.43 -8.30 19.00
CA ALA A 112 -14.65 -7.78 20.13
C ALA A 112 -13.34 -7.13 19.65
N LEU A 113 -12.69 -7.71 18.64
CA LEU A 113 -11.53 -7.11 17.98
C LEU A 113 -11.91 -5.94 17.06
N GLY A 114 -13.16 -5.85 16.61
CA GLY A 114 -13.61 -4.88 15.60
C GLY A 114 -13.04 -5.17 14.19
N PHE A 115 -12.60 -6.41 13.94
CA PHE A 115 -11.96 -6.79 12.69
C PHE A 115 -12.96 -7.41 11.71
N ARG A 116 -12.80 -7.03 10.44
CA ARG A 116 -13.44 -7.67 9.29
C ARG A 116 -12.50 -7.55 8.10
N SER A 117 -12.45 -8.58 7.26
CA SER A 117 -11.67 -8.59 6.03
C SER A 117 -12.54 -8.98 4.85
N ARG A 118 -12.16 -8.54 3.65
CA ARG A 118 -12.57 -9.20 2.41
C ARG A 118 -11.46 -10.17 2.09
N ALA A 119 -11.46 -11.30 2.80
CA ALA A 119 -10.46 -12.33 2.59
C ALA A 119 -10.58 -12.87 1.17
N GLN A 120 -9.47 -12.91 0.44
CA GLN A 120 -9.39 -13.44 -0.93
C GLN A 120 -8.39 -14.58 -1.03
N TYR A 121 -7.25 -14.49 -0.33
CA TYR A 121 -6.22 -15.50 -0.36
C TYR A 121 -5.80 -15.99 1.04
N TYR A 122 -6.21 -15.31 2.10
CA TYR A 122 -5.75 -15.61 3.46
C TYR A 122 -6.90 -15.79 4.46
N SER A 123 -6.78 -16.84 5.28
CA SER A 123 -7.51 -16.99 6.53
C SER A 123 -6.79 -16.25 7.63
N PHE A 124 -7.52 -15.47 8.44
CA PHE A 124 -6.96 -14.70 9.54
C PHE A 124 -7.28 -15.33 10.89
N GLU A 125 -6.35 -15.24 11.83
CA GLU A 125 -6.48 -15.76 13.19
C GLU A 125 -5.95 -14.73 14.19
N TYR A 126 -6.64 -14.57 15.30
CA TYR A 126 -6.22 -13.79 16.46
C TYR A 126 -6.18 -14.71 17.67
N GLN A 127 -5.02 -14.75 18.35
CA GLN A 127 -4.81 -15.56 19.53
C GLN A 127 -4.27 -14.67 20.67
N PRO A 128 -5.04 -14.43 21.75
CA PRO A 128 -4.51 -13.79 22.94
C PRO A 128 -3.44 -14.68 23.57
N THR A 129 -2.36 -14.07 24.07
CA THR A 129 -1.27 -14.80 24.72
C THR A 129 -0.86 -14.11 26.01
N GLN A 130 -0.02 -14.78 26.79
CA GLN A 130 0.63 -14.23 27.95
C GLN A 130 2.12 -14.56 27.89
N THR A 131 2.98 -13.59 28.20
CA THR A 131 4.42 -13.84 28.31
C THR A 131 4.72 -14.74 29.49
N ALA A 132 5.93 -15.32 29.56
CA ALA A 132 6.39 -16.07 30.73
C ALA A 132 6.26 -15.27 32.05
N ASP A 133 6.46 -13.95 32.00
CA ASP A 133 6.35 -13.06 33.17
C ASP A 133 4.91 -12.65 33.52
N GLY A 134 3.90 -13.24 32.87
CA GLY A 134 2.49 -12.92 33.14
C GLY A 134 1.92 -11.70 32.41
N ARG A 135 2.68 -11.07 31.51
CA ARG A 135 2.21 -9.88 30.77
C ARG A 135 1.24 -10.27 29.66
N PRO A 136 0.16 -9.51 29.46
CA PRO A 136 -0.77 -9.76 28.37
C PRO A 136 -0.10 -9.46 27.02
N GLY A 137 -0.45 -10.26 26.03
CA GLY A 137 -0.03 -10.11 24.64
C GLY A 137 -1.04 -10.74 23.69
N PHE A 138 -0.71 -10.72 22.40
CA PHE A 138 -1.49 -11.41 21.38
C PHE A 138 -0.59 -11.81 20.21
N VAL A 139 -1.05 -12.78 19.44
CA VAL A 139 -0.49 -13.22 18.18
C VAL A 139 -1.57 -13.12 17.12
N VAL A 140 -1.25 -12.56 15.97
CA VAL A 140 -2.13 -12.56 14.80
C VAL A 140 -1.45 -13.32 13.67
N ARG A 141 -2.21 -14.17 12.98
CA ARG A 141 -1.71 -15.01 11.89
C ARG A 141 -2.59 -14.86 10.65
N ALA A 142 -1.95 -15.00 9.50
CA ALA A 142 -2.61 -15.07 8.20
C ALA A 142 -2.05 -16.30 7.47
N PHE A 143 -2.94 -17.19 7.06
CA PHE A 143 -2.63 -18.46 6.42
C PHE A 143 -3.19 -18.46 5.01
N GLY A 144 -2.31 -18.59 4.00
CA GLY A 144 -2.74 -18.64 2.61
C GLY A 144 -2.14 -19.85 1.91
N ASP A 145 -2.99 -20.74 1.44
CA ASP A 145 -2.64 -21.80 0.48
C ASP A 145 -2.81 -21.20 -0.92
N LEU A 146 -1.70 -20.80 -1.55
CA LEU A 146 -1.73 -19.92 -2.72
C LEU A 146 -1.83 -20.69 -4.05
N ASP A 147 -1.56 -21.98 -4.01
CA ASP A 147 -1.53 -22.95 -5.10
C ASP A 147 -2.31 -24.24 -4.79
N CYS A 148 -2.98 -24.32 -3.64
CA CYS A 148 -3.94 -25.34 -3.26
C CYS A 148 -3.35 -26.74 -3.12
N ASP A 149 -2.14 -26.83 -2.56
CA ASP A 149 -1.44 -28.08 -2.29
C ASP A 149 -1.49 -28.51 -0.81
N GLY A 150 -2.12 -27.70 0.04
CA GLY A 150 -2.23 -27.91 1.49
C GLY A 150 -1.04 -27.34 2.29
N GLU A 151 -0.07 -26.70 1.65
CA GLU A 151 1.04 -26.00 2.30
C GLU A 151 0.73 -24.50 2.46
N TYR A 152 0.71 -24.01 3.71
CA TYR A 152 0.28 -22.65 4.00
C TYR A 152 1.45 -21.67 4.08
N SER A 153 1.41 -20.64 3.24
CA SER A 153 2.18 -19.42 3.45
C SER A 153 1.67 -18.70 4.71
N THR A 154 2.46 -18.76 5.78
CA THR A 154 2.08 -18.23 7.08
C THR A 154 2.78 -16.91 7.38
N TYR A 155 1.99 -15.87 7.65
CA TYR A 155 2.47 -14.59 8.17
C TYR A 155 2.03 -14.43 9.62
N ARG A 156 2.87 -13.79 10.43
CA ARG A 156 2.62 -13.61 11.87
C ARG A 156 3.08 -12.23 12.34
N MET A 157 2.29 -11.62 13.23
CA MET A 157 2.74 -10.53 14.09
C MET A 157 2.45 -10.85 15.56
N VAL A 158 3.25 -10.28 16.46
CA VAL A 158 3.13 -10.45 17.90
C VAL A 158 3.06 -9.07 18.54
N GLY A 159 2.13 -8.88 19.47
CA GLY A 159 2.04 -7.69 20.30
C GLY A 159 2.11 -8.05 21.78
N GLU A 160 2.86 -7.27 22.55
CA GLU A 160 3.00 -7.43 24.00
C GLU A 160 3.06 -6.06 24.66
N VAL A 161 2.62 -5.97 25.92
CA VAL A 161 2.75 -4.74 26.70
C VAL A 161 4.20 -4.58 27.15
N ASN A 162 4.82 -3.46 26.75
CA ASN A 162 6.15 -3.08 27.25
C ASN A 162 6.01 -2.43 28.63
N PRO A 163 6.65 -2.98 29.68
CA PRO A 163 6.56 -2.45 31.05
C PRO A 163 7.08 -1.01 31.18
N ASP A 164 8.01 -0.59 30.33
CA ASP A 164 8.60 0.75 30.41
C ASP A 164 7.62 1.87 30.02
N TYR A 165 6.55 1.50 29.29
CA TYR A 165 5.56 2.43 28.75
C TYR A 165 4.16 2.26 29.35
N ALA A 166 3.98 1.36 30.33
CA ALA A 166 2.68 1.05 30.93
C ALA A 166 2.28 2.03 32.08
N ARG A 167 2.59 3.32 31.95
CA ARG A 167 2.35 4.35 32.99
C ARG A 167 1.13 5.21 32.70
#